data_AF-A0A0G1Y2T6-F1
#
_entry.id   AF-A0A0G1Y2T6-F1
#
_cell.length_a   1.000
_cell.length_b   1.000
_cell.length_c   1.000
_cell.angle_alpha   90.00
_cell.angle_beta   90.00
_cell.angle_gamma   90.00
#
_symmetry.space_group_name_H-M   'P 1'
#
loop_
_entity.id
_entity.type
_entity.pdbx_description
1 polymer ?
#
loop_
_entity_poly.entity_id
_entity_poly.type
_entity_poly.pdbx_seq_one_letter_code
_entity_poly.pdbx_strand_id
1 'polypeptide(L)'
;MRVKNFFPVTIAFASVVGALIFLPHAYAQENIPVDLVLFYGQGCPHCARAINWLDEVGEKYSQLNTHQFEIYFAKENIPLFQRIAQEYGQDIGAVPTIFIGEEAFVGFGGNLQAEVESEIVRCLNEGCPSPLRFVDPAKQCLSCLSDRREQCGAGCPDGRIGFFCFY
;
A
#
# COMPACT_ATOMS: atom_id res chain seq x y z
N MET A 1 -26.38 63.32 -36.76
CA MET A 1 -26.38 62.17 -35.84
C MET A 1 -24.97 61.61 -35.78
N ARG A 2 -24.31 61.65 -34.61
CA ARG A 2 -22.92 61.21 -34.43
C ARG A 2 -22.91 59.95 -33.58
N VAL A 3 -22.89 58.80 -34.25
CA VAL A 3 -22.74 57.49 -33.61
C VAL A 3 -21.31 57.44 -33.07
N LYS A 4 -21.15 57.55 -31.74
CA LYS A 4 -19.83 57.45 -31.11
C LYS A 4 -19.41 55.98 -31.10
N ASN A 5 -18.35 55.69 -31.87
CA ASN A 5 -17.61 54.44 -31.87
C ASN A 5 -17.06 54.17 -30.45
N PHE A 6 -17.83 53.47 -29.62
CA PHE A 6 -17.51 53.15 -28.22
C PHE A 6 -17.19 51.66 -28.02
N PHE A 7 -16.89 50.94 -29.10
CA PHE A 7 -16.86 49.48 -29.15
C PHE A 7 -15.51 48.75 -29.32
N PRO A 8 -14.32 49.37 -29.47
CA PRO A 8 -13.10 48.59 -29.66
C PRO A 8 -12.46 48.07 -28.36
N VAL A 9 -12.64 48.79 -27.24
CA VAL A 9 -11.99 48.46 -25.96
C VAL A 9 -12.64 47.24 -25.27
N THR A 10 -13.95 47.06 -25.43
CA THR A 10 -14.69 45.93 -24.85
C THR A 10 -14.37 44.60 -25.53
N ILE A 11 -14.16 44.61 -26.85
CA ILE A 11 -13.79 43.42 -27.63
C ILE A 11 -12.37 42.94 -27.28
N ALA A 12 -11.45 43.88 -27.06
CA ALA A 12 -10.08 43.55 -26.62
C ALA A 12 -10.06 42.92 -25.21
N PHE A 13 -10.90 43.40 -24.29
CA PHE A 13 -10.98 42.84 -22.93
C PHE A 13 -11.57 41.42 -22.91
N ALA A 14 -12.62 41.17 -23.69
CA ALA A 14 -13.22 39.84 -23.81
C ALA A 14 -12.23 38.80 -24.40
N SER A 15 -11.37 39.22 -25.32
CA SER A 15 -10.36 38.35 -25.94
C SER A 15 -9.25 37.95 -24.96
N VAL A 16 -8.85 38.85 -24.06
CA VAL A 16 -7.84 38.57 -23.02
C VAL A 16 -8.40 37.62 -21.94
N VAL A 17 -9.67 37.79 -21.55
CA VAL A 17 -10.32 36.92 -20.56
C VAL A 17 -10.52 35.51 -21.13
N GLY A 18 -10.87 35.36 -22.41
CA GLY A 18 -11.00 34.06 -23.07
C GLY A 18 -9.68 33.28 -23.12
N ALA A 19 -8.55 33.96 -23.38
CA ALA A 19 -7.23 33.32 -23.42
C ALA A 19 -6.75 32.79 -22.05
N LEU A 20 -7.19 33.41 -20.95
CA LEU A 20 -6.85 32.96 -19.58
C LEU A 20 -7.58 31.66 -19.16
N ILE A 21 -8.71 31.34 -19.80
CA ILE A 21 -9.49 30.13 -19.49
C ILE A 21 -8.95 28.88 -20.20
N PHE A 22 -8.21 29.05 -21.30
CA PHE A 22 -7.57 27.95 -22.05
C PHE A 22 -6.22 27.49 -21.47
N LEU A 23 -5.84 27.98 -20.29
CA LEU A 23 -4.68 27.42 -19.59
C LEU A 23 -4.97 25.94 -19.26
N PRO A 24 -4.09 25.00 -19.69
CA PRO A 24 -4.24 23.61 -19.29
C PRO A 24 -4.19 23.58 -17.76
N HIS A 25 -5.32 23.20 -17.16
CA HIS A 25 -5.37 22.92 -15.74
C HIS A 25 -4.52 21.66 -15.54
N ALA A 26 -3.30 21.85 -15.04
CA ALA A 26 -2.49 20.74 -14.56
C ALA A 26 -3.19 20.18 -13.32
N TYR A 27 -4.03 19.16 -13.52
CA TYR A 27 -4.48 18.33 -12.42
C TYR A 27 -3.25 17.63 -11.88
N ALA A 28 -2.75 18.06 -10.73
CA ALA A 28 -1.81 17.27 -9.97
C ALA A 28 -2.56 15.99 -9.57
N GLN A 29 -2.28 14.88 -10.25
CA GLN A 29 -2.76 13.59 -9.83
C GLN A 29 -2.09 13.32 -8.47
N GLU A 30 -2.90 13.29 -7.42
CA GLU A 30 -2.46 12.87 -6.10
C GLU A 30 -2.06 11.40 -6.24
N ASN A 31 -0.77 11.16 -6.44
CA ASN A 31 -0.21 9.82 -6.57
C ASN A 31 -0.21 9.18 -5.17
N ILE A 32 -1.32 8.52 -4.85
CA ILE A 32 -1.46 7.77 -3.61
C ILE A 32 -0.55 6.54 -3.74
N PRO A 33 0.48 6.40 -2.88
CA PRO A 33 1.36 5.23 -2.93
C PRO A 33 0.57 3.96 -2.61
N VAL A 34 0.87 2.87 -3.32
CA VAL A 34 0.28 1.55 -3.09
C VAL A 34 1.34 0.66 -2.46
N ASP A 35 1.07 0.16 -1.25
CA ASP A 35 1.97 -0.78 -0.58
C ASP A 35 1.57 -2.23 -0.88
N LEU A 36 2.57 -3.04 -1.24
CA LEU A 36 2.46 -4.48 -1.40
C LEU A 36 3.46 -5.14 -0.47
N VAL A 37 3.00 -6.13 0.31
CA VAL A 37 3.84 -6.86 1.27
C VAL A 37 4.05 -8.29 0.79
N LEU A 38 5.31 -8.69 0.60
CA LEU A 38 5.71 -10.06 0.29
C LEU A 38 6.36 -10.70 1.53
N PHE A 39 5.83 -11.84 1.97
CA PHE A 39 6.55 -12.75 2.85
C PHE A 39 7.18 -13.87 2.02
N TYR A 40 8.47 -14.12 2.23
CA TYR A 40 9.25 -15.08 1.44
C TYR A 40 10.22 -15.90 2.28
N GLY A 41 10.72 -17.00 1.71
CA GLY A 41 11.77 -17.81 2.30
C GLY A 41 12.98 -17.89 1.38
N GLN A 42 14.17 -17.58 1.88
CA GLN A 42 15.40 -17.72 1.10
C GLN A 42 15.62 -19.19 0.72
N GLY A 43 15.94 -19.45 -0.55
CA GLY A 43 16.09 -20.81 -1.09
C GLY A 43 14.78 -21.44 -1.60
N CYS A 44 13.63 -20.77 -1.47
CA CYS A 44 12.38 -21.22 -2.07
C CYS A 44 12.30 -20.82 -3.57
N PRO A 45 12.18 -21.77 -4.51
CA PRO A 45 12.13 -21.45 -5.96
C PRO A 45 10.93 -20.59 -6.37
N HIS A 46 9.79 -20.71 -5.69
CA HIS A 46 8.61 -19.90 -5.96
C HIS A 46 8.80 -18.46 -5.47
N CYS A 47 9.47 -18.27 -4.33
CA CYS A 47 9.81 -16.94 -3.82
C CYS A 47 10.74 -16.19 -4.78
N ALA A 48 11.78 -16.84 -5.30
CA ALA A 48 12.70 -16.21 -6.24
C ALA A 48 11.97 -15.69 -7.50
N ARG A 49 10.97 -16.43 -8.00
CA ARG A 49 10.15 -15.96 -9.12
C ARG A 49 9.26 -14.78 -8.76
N ALA A 50 8.68 -14.78 -7.55
CA ALA A 50 7.86 -13.67 -7.07
C ALA A 50 8.68 -12.39 -6.93
N ILE A 51 9.89 -12.48 -6.36
CA ILE A 51 10.80 -11.35 -6.18
C ILE A 51 11.20 -10.77 -7.53
N ASN A 52 11.72 -11.59 -8.45
CA ASN A 52 12.13 -11.11 -9.77
C ASN A 52 10.98 -10.43 -10.53
N TRP A 53 9.77 -11.01 -10.46
CA TRP A 53 8.60 -10.41 -11.10
C TRP A 53 8.17 -9.11 -10.41
N LEU A 54 8.22 -9.02 -9.08
CA LEU A 54 7.91 -7.79 -8.36
C LEU A 54 8.92 -6.67 -8.65
N ASP A 55 10.18 -7.01 -8.91
CA ASP A 55 11.19 -6.03 -9.34
C ASP A 55 10.82 -5.45 -10.71
N GLU A 56 10.46 -6.29 -11.69
CA GLU A 56 9.98 -5.86 -13.02
C GLU A 56 8.70 -5.01 -12.94
N VAL A 57 7.77 -5.40 -12.06
CA VAL A 57 6.50 -4.68 -11.84
C VAL A 57 6.72 -3.35 -11.13
N GLY A 58 7.65 -3.28 -10.18
CA GLY A 58 8.03 -2.04 -9.50
C GLY A 58 8.61 -1.00 -10.46
N GLU A 59 9.39 -1.43 -11.46
CA GLU A 59 9.86 -0.54 -12.53
C GLU A 59 8.72 -0.01 -13.39
N LYS A 60 7.69 -0.83 -13.65
CA LYS A 60 6.51 -0.46 -14.44
C LYS A 60 5.58 0.50 -13.69
N TYR A 61 5.45 0.35 -12.38
CA TYR A 61 4.55 1.12 -11.53
C TYR A 61 5.31 1.87 -10.45
N SER A 62 5.78 3.07 -10.76
CA SER A 62 6.60 3.88 -9.82
C SER A 62 5.91 4.29 -8.51
N GLN A 63 4.59 4.08 -8.41
CA GLN A 63 3.78 4.34 -7.21
C GLN A 63 3.65 3.10 -6.30
N LEU A 64 4.08 1.92 -6.79
CA LEU A 64 4.06 0.68 -6.05
C LEU A 64 5.29 0.59 -5.15
N ASN A 65 5.06 0.46 -3.85
CA ASN A 65 6.09 0.18 -2.85
C ASN A 65 6.02 -1.30 -2.46
N THR A 66 7.09 -2.03 -2.78
CA THR A 66 7.20 -3.45 -2.43
C THR A 66 7.98 -3.61 -1.12
N HIS A 67 7.35 -4.21 -0.11
CA HIS A 67 7.94 -4.50 1.19
C HIS A 67 8.17 -6.00 1.31
N GLN A 68 9.41 -6.45 1.50
CA GLN A 68 9.76 -7.87 1.51
C GLN A 68 10.24 -8.31 2.90
N PHE A 69 9.64 -9.36 3.44
CA PHE A 69 9.97 -9.95 4.74
C PHE A 69 10.38 -11.41 4.59
N GLU A 70 11.63 -11.71 4.91
CA GLU A 70 12.16 -13.08 4.90
C GLU A 70 11.74 -13.80 6.20
N ILE A 71 11.31 -15.06 6.16
CA ILE A 71 10.83 -15.78 7.36
C ILE A 71 11.56 -17.10 7.67
N TYR A 72 12.43 -17.63 6.81
CA TYR A 72 13.15 -18.87 7.09
C TYR A 72 14.38 -18.63 7.98
N PHE A 73 15.11 -17.56 7.72
CA PHE A 73 16.34 -17.17 8.41
C PHE A 73 16.15 -15.93 9.30
N ALA A 74 15.24 -15.03 8.95
CA ALA A 74 14.80 -13.90 9.77
C ALA A 74 13.49 -14.24 10.51
N LYS A 75 13.59 -15.15 11.50
CA LYS A 75 12.43 -15.69 12.24
C LYS A 75 11.64 -14.63 13.01
N GLU A 76 12.24 -13.47 13.29
CA GLU A 76 11.58 -12.30 13.86
C GLU A 76 10.39 -11.79 13.03
N ASN A 77 10.33 -12.13 11.73
CA ASN A 77 9.23 -11.75 10.84
C ASN A 77 8.05 -12.74 10.88
N ILE A 78 8.21 -13.94 11.49
CA ILE A 78 7.14 -14.95 11.57
C ILE A 78 5.92 -14.43 12.34
N PRO A 79 6.05 -13.78 13.52
CA PRO A 79 4.89 -13.21 14.23
C PRO A 79 4.18 -12.14 13.42
N LEU A 80 4.90 -11.37 12.60
CA LEU A 80 4.33 -10.38 11.70
C LEU A 80 3.49 -11.03 10.61
N PHE A 81 4.03 -12.07 9.97
CA PHE A 81 3.34 -12.83 8.94
C PHE A 81 2.03 -13.43 9.47
N GLN A 82 2.09 -14.08 10.64
CA GLN A 82 0.93 -14.69 11.29
C GLN A 82 -0.15 -13.66 11.64
N ARG A 83 0.25 -12.50 12.15
CA ARG A 83 -0.68 -11.40 12.47
C ARG A 83 -1.40 -10.91 11.22
N ILE A 84 -0.66 -10.58 10.16
CA ILE A 84 -1.26 -10.09 8.92
C ILE A 84 -2.19 -11.16 8.35
N ALA A 85 -1.77 -12.43 8.27
CA ALA A 85 -2.63 -13.52 7.81
C ALA A 85 -3.97 -13.59 8.59
N GLN A 86 -3.91 -13.49 9.92
CA GLN A 86 -5.10 -13.48 10.79
C GLN A 86 -6.03 -12.30 10.51
N GLU A 87 -5.50 -11.10 10.29
CA GLU A 87 -6.29 -9.90 9.98
C GLU A 87 -6.97 -9.98 8.61
N TYR A 88 -6.42 -10.76 7.68
CA TYR A 88 -7.05 -11.10 6.41
C TYR A 88 -8.04 -12.28 6.54
N GLY A 89 -8.24 -12.81 7.76
CA GLY A 89 -9.16 -13.91 8.05
C GLY A 89 -8.69 -15.26 7.49
N GLN A 90 -7.40 -15.40 7.20
CA GLN A 90 -6.84 -16.60 6.56
C GLN A 90 -5.79 -17.27 7.46
N ASP A 91 -5.84 -18.60 7.53
CA ASP A 91 -4.78 -19.40 8.16
C ASP A 91 -3.69 -19.70 7.11
N ILE A 92 -2.80 -18.72 6.89
CA ILE A 92 -1.74 -18.81 5.88
C ILE A 92 -0.42 -19.23 6.55
N GLY A 93 0.11 -20.37 6.14
CA GLY A 93 1.40 -20.90 6.62
C GLY A 93 2.46 -21.12 5.54
N ALA A 94 2.23 -20.66 4.31
CA ALA A 94 3.09 -20.93 3.15
C ALA A 94 3.71 -19.66 2.56
N VAL A 95 4.84 -19.83 1.87
CA VAL A 95 5.53 -18.76 1.14
C VAL A 95 5.78 -19.14 -0.33
N PRO A 96 5.85 -18.17 -1.26
CA PRO A 96 5.63 -16.75 -1.04
C PRO A 96 4.16 -16.43 -0.73
N THR A 97 3.90 -15.41 0.07
CA THR A 97 2.57 -14.85 0.25
C THR A 97 2.63 -13.35 0.01
N ILE A 98 1.74 -12.84 -0.84
CA ILE A 98 1.65 -11.43 -1.22
C ILE A 98 0.36 -10.86 -0.65
N PHE A 99 0.46 -9.75 0.07
CA PHE A 99 -0.67 -8.96 0.56
C PHE A 99 -0.71 -7.62 -0.15
N ILE A 100 -1.87 -7.21 -0.64
CA ILE A 100 -2.12 -5.91 -1.25
C ILE A 100 -3.59 -5.55 -1.06
N GLY A 101 -3.86 -4.31 -0.65
CA GLY A 101 -5.23 -3.91 -0.34
C GLY A 101 -5.84 -4.80 0.74
N GLU A 102 -6.96 -5.44 0.41
CA GLU A 102 -7.66 -6.40 1.28
C GLU A 102 -7.49 -7.85 0.81
N GLU A 103 -6.65 -8.09 -0.20
CA GLU A 103 -6.41 -9.39 -0.81
C GLU A 103 -5.08 -10.02 -0.38
N ALA A 104 -5.08 -11.35 -0.30
CA ALA A 104 -3.91 -12.16 -0.01
C ALA A 104 -3.75 -13.28 -1.06
N PHE A 105 -2.55 -13.41 -1.61
CA PHE A 105 -2.21 -14.36 -2.67
C PHE A 105 -1.12 -15.32 -2.17
N VAL A 106 -1.43 -16.61 -2.12
CA VAL A 106 -0.51 -17.65 -1.61
C VAL A 106 0.11 -18.44 -2.76
N GLY A 107 1.44 -18.57 -2.73
CA GLY A 107 2.21 -19.20 -3.79
C GLY A 107 2.61 -18.20 -4.89
N PHE A 108 3.23 -18.72 -5.96
CA PHE A 108 3.56 -17.89 -7.12
C PHE A 108 3.79 -18.71 -8.40
N GLY A 109 3.09 -18.33 -9.47
CA GLY A 109 3.11 -18.92 -10.81
C GLY A 109 1.73 -19.05 -11.44
N GLY A 110 1.66 -19.49 -12.69
CA GLY A 110 0.39 -19.68 -13.42
C GLY A 110 -0.39 -18.37 -13.58
N ASN A 111 -1.68 -18.39 -13.27
CA ASN A 111 -2.56 -17.22 -13.38
C ASN A 111 -2.35 -16.19 -12.26
N LEU A 112 -1.65 -16.57 -11.17
CA LEU A 112 -1.51 -15.72 -9.99
C LEU A 112 -0.78 -14.40 -10.30
N GLN A 113 0.15 -14.39 -11.26
CA GLN A 113 0.82 -13.15 -11.70
C GLN A 113 -0.18 -12.12 -12.23
N ALA A 114 -1.11 -12.56 -13.08
CA ALA A 114 -2.12 -11.69 -13.66
C ALA A 114 -3.13 -11.22 -12.61
N GLU A 115 -3.47 -12.08 -11.63
CA GLU A 115 -4.35 -11.74 -10.53
C GLU A 115 -3.73 -10.66 -9.62
N VAL A 116 -2.47 -10.83 -9.22
CA VAL A 116 -1.76 -9.83 -8.41
C VAL A 116 -1.58 -8.52 -9.20
N GLU A 117 -1.24 -8.57 -10.49
CA GLU A 117 -1.12 -7.35 -11.32
C GLU A 117 -2.46 -6.62 -11.47
N SER A 118 -3.56 -7.36 -11.65
CA SER A 118 -4.90 -6.79 -11.70
C SER A 118 -5.23 -6.04 -10.42
N GLU A 119 -4.85 -6.59 -9.27
CA GLU A 119 -5.08 -5.97 -7.97
C GLU A 119 -4.19 -4.73 -7.76
N ILE A 120 -2.94 -4.77 -8.23
CA ILE A 120 -2.06 -3.58 -8.26
C ILE A 120 -2.72 -2.47 -9.08
N VAL A 121 -3.19 -2.77 -10.28
CA VAL A 121 -3.85 -1.78 -11.15
C VAL A 121 -5.13 -1.25 -10.52
N ARG A 122 -5.93 -2.10 -9.87
CA ARG A 122 -7.12 -1.67 -9.14
C ARG A 122 -6.75 -0.69 -8.03
N CYS A 123 -5.77 -1.02 -7.20
CA CYS A 123 -5.32 -0.17 -6.11
C CYS A 123 -4.71 1.16 -6.58
N LEU A 124 -4.00 1.18 -7.71
CA LEU A 124 -3.46 2.41 -8.30
C LEU A 124 -4.56 3.36 -8.82
N ASN A 125 -5.71 2.82 -9.24
CA ASN A 125 -6.81 3.62 -9.78
C ASN A 125 -7.81 4.06 -8.71
N GLU A 126 -8.12 3.18 -7.76
CA GLU A 126 -9.20 3.36 -6.78
C GLU A 126 -8.68 3.73 -5.38
N GLY A 127 -7.40 3.47 -5.12
CA GLY A 127 -6.83 3.49 -3.78
C GLY A 127 -7.16 2.22 -2.98
N CYS A 128 -6.25 1.83 -2.09
CA CYS A 128 -6.41 0.65 -1.25
C CYS A 128 -5.84 0.87 0.16
N PRO A 129 -6.38 0.18 1.19
CA PRO A 129 -5.73 0.11 2.49
C PRO A 129 -4.34 -0.53 2.37
N SER A 130 -3.34 0.09 3.00
CA SER A 130 -2.00 -0.50 3.06
C SER A 130 -1.99 -1.72 3.99
N PRO A 131 -1.43 -2.88 3.57
CA PRO A 131 -1.22 -4.02 4.47
C PRO A 131 -0.32 -3.67 5.66
N LEU A 132 0.53 -2.65 5.53
CA LEU A 132 1.40 -2.18 6.60
C LEU A 132 0.66 -1.54 7.78
N ARG A 133 -0.66 -1.30 7.67
CA ARG A 133 -1.48 -0.85 8.80
C ARG A 133 -1.41 -1.76 10.03
N PHE A 134 -0.99 -3.01 9.84
CA PHE A 134 -0.81 -4.02 10.86
C PHE A 134 0.63 -4.14 11.39
N VAL A 135 1.57 -3.38 10.82
CA VAL A 135 3.02 -3.47 11.08
C VAL A 135 3.51 -2.36 12.03
N ASP A 136 2.75 -1.27 12.20
CA ASP A 136 3.16 -0.10 12.98
C ASP A 136 3.12 -0.35 14.52
N PRO A 137 4.29 -0.37 15.20
CA PRO A 137 4.36 -0.55 16.66
C PRO A 137 3.66 0.56 17.45
N ALA A 138 3.64 1.79 16.93
CA ALA A 138 3.01 2.93 17.59
C ALA A 138 1.48 2.83 17.56
N LYS A 139 0.91 2.23 16.51
CA LYS A 139 -0.52 1.87 16.47
C LYS A 139 -0.81 0.59 17.25
N GLN A 140 0.15 -0.32 17.32
CA GLN A 140 0.02 -1.55 18.10
C GLN A 140 -0.11 -1.30 19.61
N CYS A 141 0.62 -0.32 20.18
CA CYS A 141 0.39 0.07 21.56
C CYS A 141 -0.95 0.83 21.73
N LEU A 142 -1.49 1.49 20.69
CA LEU A 142 -2.77 2.21 20.77
C LEU A 142 -3.99 1.26 20.76
N SER A 143 -3.95 0.17 19.98
CA SER A 143 -5.00 -0.87 19.99
C SER A 143 -5.03 -1.66 21.29
N CYS A 144 -3.86 -1.86 21.94
CA CYS A 144 -3.77 -2.45 23.28
C CYS A 144 -4.38 -1.57 24.39
N LEU A 145 -4.45 -0.25 24.21
CA LEU A 145 -5.00 0.66 25.22
C LEU A 145 -6.53 0.75 25.18
N SER A 146 -7.18 0.39 24.07
CA SER A 146 -8.63 0.48 23.91
C SER A 146 -9.38 -0.80 24.31
N ASP A 147 -8.76 -1.97 24.17
CA ASP A 147 -9.31 -3.26 24.62
C ASP A 147 -8.64 -3.64 25.94
N ARG A 148 -9.33 -3.50 27.07
CA ARG A 148 -8.84 -3.93 28.41
C ARG A 148 -8.78 -5.46 28.52
N ARG A 149 -8.09 -6.13 27.61
CA ARG A 149 -7.84 -7.58 27.61
C ARG A 149 -6.35 -7.86 27.74
N GLU A 150 -6.04 -8.78 28.64
CA GLU A 150 -4.72 -9.13 29.20
C GLU A 150 -3.77 -9.84 28.20
N GLN A 151 -3.85 -9.53 26.91
CA GLN A 151 -3.08 -10.23 25.86
C GLN A 151 -2.33 -9.24 24.96
N CYS A 152 -1.44 -8.44 25.55
CA CYS A 152 -0.40 -7.75 24.80
C CYS A 152 0.97 -8.36 25.19
N GLY A 153 1.35 -9.41 24.47
CA GLY A 153 2.66 -10.06 24.61
C GLY A 153 3.79 -9.27 23.95
N ALA A 154 4.82 -8.97 24.74
CA ALA A 154 6.23 -8.77 24.38
C ALA A 154 6.59 -7.83 23.19
N GLY A 155 5.97 -6.66 23.06
CA GLY A 155 6.28 -5.77 21.92
C GLY A 155 6.07 -4.27 22.07
N CYS A 156 5.92 -3.70 23.26
CA CYS A 156 5.96 -2.23 23.40
C CYS A 156 7.42 -1.76 23.66
N PRO A 157 7.89 -0.70 22.97
CA PRO A 157 9.27 -0.22 23.07
C PRO A 157 9.60 0.49 24.39
N ASP A 158 8.67 0.52 25.36
CA ASP A 158 8.90 1.14 26.68
C ASP A 158 9.61 0.22 27.68
N GLY A 159 10.00 -1.00 27.26
CA GLY A 159 10.93 -1.85 28.01
C GLY A 159 10.41 -2.35 29.36
N ARG A 160 9.11 -2.27 29.63
CA ARG A 160 8.52 -2.80 30.87
C ARG A 160 8.11 -4.25 30.69
N ILE A 161 9.01 -5.12 31.13
CA ILE A 161 8.77 -6.54 31.39
C ILE A 161 7.60 -6.73 32.36
N GLY A 162 6.40 -6.98 31.81
CA GLY A 162 5.29 -7.55 32.55
C GLY A 162 5.55 -9.02 32.80
N PHE A 163 6.00 -9.33 34.01
CA PHE A 163 6.18 -10.69 34.53
C PHE A 163 4.84 -11.48 34.47
N PHE A 164 4.94 -12.76 34.09
CA PHE A 164 3.93 -13.84 34.13
C PHE A 164 2.99 -14.03 32.91
N CYS A 165 3.40 -14.94 32.03
CA CYS A 165 2.49 -15.90 31.38
C CYS A 165 2.75 -17.30 31.98
N PHE A 166 1.79 -17.83 32.73
CA PHE A 166 1.62 -19.27 32.97
C PHE A 166 0.12 -19.55 32.88
N TYR A 167 -0.30 -20.24 31.82
CA TYR A 167 -1.12 -21.46 31.86
C TYR A 167 -1.22 -22.03 30.46
#